data_AF-K1U1V5-F1
#
_entry.id   AF-K1U1V5-F1
#
_cell.length_a   1.000
_cell.length_b   1.000
_cell.length_c   1.000
_cell.angle_alpha   90.00
_cell.angle_beta   90.00
_cell.angle_gamma   90.00
#
_symmetry.space_group_name_H-M   'P 1'
#
loop_
_entity.id
_entity.type
_entity.pdbx_description
1 polymer ?
#
loop_
_entity_poly.entity_id
_entity_poly.type
_entity_poly.pdbx_seq_one_letter_code
_entity_poly.pdbx_strand_id
1 'polypeptide(L)' 'HIDNELVAEAFASLPKDEQSILILRFVLDLTDEEIGRLMGMSRSAVQRHRTSTLKDLRIKLMAFMPEGG' A
#
# COMPACT_ATOMS: atom_id res chain seq x y z
N HIS A 1 -14.01 0.69 -13.57
CA HIS A 1 -13.20 1.80 -13.02
C HIS A 1 -13.32 1.71 -11.50
N ILE A 2 -12.22 1.80 -10.74
CA ILE A 2 -12.29 1.81 -9.27
C ILE A 2 -12.45 3.27 -8.86
N ASP A 3 -13.43 3.56 -8.00
CA ASP A 3 -13.67 4.91 -7.50
C ASP A 3 -12.48 5.39 -6.63
N ASN A 4 -12.03 6.62 -6.85
CA ASN A 4 -10.95 7.23 -6.07
C ASN A 4 -11.31 7.30 -4.57
N GLU A 5 -12.58 7.46 -4.25
CA GLU A 5 -13.07 7.52 -2.87
C GLU A 5 -12.93 6.17 -2.17
N LEU A 6 -13.22 5.07 -2.86
CA LEU A 6 -13.01 3.71 -2.36
C LEU A 6 -11.52 3.40 -2.16
N VAL A 7 -10.65 3.89 -3.05
CA VAL A 7 -9.20 3.76 -2.90
C VAL A 7 -8.72 4.53 -1.67
N ALA A 8 -9.22 5.76 -1.47
CA ALA A 8 -8.86 6.59 -0.34
C ALA A 8 -9.30 5.96 1.00
N GLU A 9 -10.51 5.41 1.07
CA GLU A 9 -11.01 4.72 2.26
C GLU A 9 -10.21 3.43 2.56
N ALA A 10 -9.98 2.60 1.53
CA ALA A 10 -9.18 1.38 1.68
C ALA A 10 -7.76 1.70 2.16
N PHE A 11 -7.15 2.75 1.63
CA PHE A 11 -5.84 3.23 2.03
C PHE A 11 -5.83 3.79 3.47
N ALA A 12 -6.83 4.59 3.84
CA ALA A 12 -6.96 5.15 5.19
C ALA A 12 -7.12 4.07 6.26
N SER A 13 -7.66 2.90 5.91
CA SER A 13 -7.81 1.74 6.81
C SER A 13 -6.50 0.99 7.11
N LEU A 14 -5.40 1.30 6.42
CA LEU A 14 -4.12 0.61 6.62
C LEU A 14 -3.42 1.06 7.92
N PRO A 15 -2.58 0.21 8.53
CA PRO A 15 -1.67 0.65 9.58
C PRO A 15 -0.77 1.81 9.11
N LYS A 16 -0.35 2.69 10.03
CA LYS A 16 0.43 3.89 9.68
C LYS A 16 1.76 3.60 8.99
N ASP A 17 2.43 2.52 9.37
CA ASP A 17 3.67 2.11 8.73
C ASP A 17 3.43 1.71 7.27
N GLU A 18 2.33 1.00 7.00
CA GLU A 18 1.96 0.58 5.64
C GLU A 18 1.55 1.76 4.77
N GLN A 19 0.78 2.72 5.32
CA GLN A 19 0.48 3.98 4.64
C GLN A 19 1.78 4.70 4.26
N SER A 20 2.71 4.80 5.22
CA SER A 20 4.00 5.48 5.03
C SER A 20 4.82 4.79 3.95
N ILE A 21 4.97 3.46 3.99
CA ILE A 21 5.71 2.68 3.00
C ILE A 21 5.15 2.92 1.58
N LEU A 22 3.82 2.90 1.42
CA LEU A 22 3.20 3.11 0.12
C LEU A 22 3.32 4.55 -0.38
N ILE A 23 3.17 5.56 0.47
CA ILE A 23 3.38 6.97 0.09
C ILE A 23 4.83 7.18 -0.33
N LEU A 24 5.78 6.75 0.49
CA LEU A 24 7.20 6.89 0.18
C LEU A 24 7.56 6.18 -1.12
N ARG A 25 6.98 5.00 -1.38
CA ARG A 25 7.26 4.24 -2.60
C ARG A 25 6.61 4.81 -3.86
N PHE A 26 5.34 5.21 -3.80
CA PHE A 26 4.56 5.51 -5.01
C PHE A 26 4.31 6.99 -5.25
N VAL A 27 4.43 7.83 -4.22
CA VAL A 27 4.30 9.28 -4.35
C VAL A 27 5.67 9.94 -4.41
N LEU A 28 6.63 9.46 -3.62
CA LEU A 28 8.00 10.01 -3.56
C LEU A 28 9.03 9.17 -4.32
N ASP A 29 8.62 8.06 -4.93
CA ASP A 29 9.44 7.16 -5.76
C ASP A 29 10.71 6.61 -5.07
N LEU A 30 10.70 6.49 -3.73
CA LEU A 30 11.84 5.94 -3.00
C LEU A 30 11.95 4.43 -3.19
N THR A 31 13.19 3.93 -3.22
CA THR A 31 13.48 2.50 -3.23
C THR A 31 13.21 1.86 -1.86
N ASP A 32 13.00 0.54 -1.83
CA ASP A 32 12.82 -0.20 -0.57
C ASP A 32 14.01 -0.03 0.38
N GLU A 33 15.19 0.24 -0.16
CA GLU A 33 16.41 0.46 0.61
C GLU A 33 16.43 1.85 1.25
N GLU A 34 16.04 2.89 0.53
CA GLU A 34 15.91 4.25 1.05
C GLU A 34 14.81 4.34 2.10
N ILE A 35 13.67 3.70 1.86
CA ILE A 35 12.57 3.60 2.83
C ILE A 35 13.04 2.86 4.08
N GLY A 36 13.76 1.75 3.92
CA GLY A 36 14.31 0.98 5.04
C GLY A 36 15.22 1.84 5.92
N ARG A 37 16.14 2.60 5.30
CA ARG A 37 17.00 3.55 6.04
C ARG A 37 16.19 4.60 6.80
N LEU A 38 15.16 5.18 6.19
CA LEU A 38 14.34 6.22 6.82
C LEU A 38 13.48 5.69 7.98
N MET A 39 12.98 4.46 7.87
CA MET A 39 12.08 3.86 8.85
C MET A 39 12.79 2.96 9.89
N GLY A 40 14.11 2.79 9.80
CA GLY A 40 14.85 1.87 10.67
C GLY A 40 14.55 0.39 10.38
N MET A 41 14.18 0.07 9.14
CA MET A 41 13.83 -1.27 8.66
C MET A 41 14.87 -1.80 7.65
N SER A 42 14.98 -3.11 7.51
CA SER A 42 15.75 -3.69 6.41
C SER A 42 14.99 -3.54 5.08
N ARG A 43 15.71 -3.53 3.95
CA ARG A 43 15.10 -3.54 2.60
C ARG A 43 14.09 -4.68 2.44
N SER A 44 14.39 -5.87 2.96
CA SER A 44 13.52 -7.05 2.84
C SER A 44 12.27 -6.93 3.71
N ALA A 45 12.35 -6.30 4.89
CA ALA A 45 11.19 -5.98 5.70
C ALA A 45 10.25 -5.04 4.95
N VAL A 46 10.76 -3.94 4.39
CA VAL A 46 9.97 -2.99 3.59
C VAL A 46 9.33 -3.68 2.38
N GLN A 47 10.10 -4.49 1.65
CA GLN A 47 9.59 -5.25 0.50
C GLN A 47 8.43 -6.17 0.91
N ARG A 48 8.54 -6.86 2.06
CA ARG A 48 7.50 -7.74 2.58
C ARG A 48 6.24 -6.95 2.91
N HIS A 49 6.36 -5.90 3.71
CA HIS A 49 5.26 -5.00 4.09
C HIS A 49 4.55 -4.44 2.86
N ARG A 50 5.28 -3.84 1.92
CA ARG A 50 4.72 -3.35 0.65
C ARG A 50 3.95 -4.43 -0.11
N THR A 51 4.53 -5.62 -0.24
CA THR A 51 3.93 -6.69 -1.04
C THR A 51 2.65 -7.24 -0.39
N SER A 52 2.65 -7.46 0.93
CA SER A 52 1.44 -7.87 1.65
C SER A 52 0.37 -6.80 1.60
N THR A 53 0.73 -5.54 1.80
CA THR A 53 -0.23 -4.43 1.82
C THR A 53 -0.89 -4.21 0.47
N LEU A 54 -0.13 -4.27 -0.63
CA LEU A 54 -0.70 -4.19 -1.98
C LEU A 54 -1.65 -5.36 -2.28
N LYS A 55 -1.33 -6.56 -1.79
CA LYS A 55 -2.21 -7.73 -1.90
C LYS A 55 -3.51 -7.51 -1.13
N ASP A 56 -3.42 -7.03 0.10
CA ASP A 56 -4.59 -6.80 0.96
C ASP A 56 -5.48 -5.68 0.43
N LEU A 57 -4.88 -4.58 -0.07
CA LEU A 57 -5.61 -3.52 -0.77
C LEU A 57 -6.35 -4.05 -1.99
N ARG A 58 -5.68 -4.89 -2.80
CA ARG A 58 -6.32 -5.51 -3.97
C ARG A 58 -7.52 -6.35 -3.57
N ILE A 59 -7.41 -7.18 -2.54
CA ILE A 59 -8.51 -8.01 -2.04
C ILE A 59 -9.67 -7.14 -1.55
N LYS A 60 -9.38 -6.11 -0.74
CA LYS A 60 -10.39 -5.16 -0.24
C LYS A 60 -11.14 -4.49 -1.39
N LEU A 61 -10.41 -3.93 -2.34
CA LEU A 61 -11.02 -3.24 -3.49
C LEU A 61 -11.81 -4.18 -4.40
N MET A 62 -11.35 -5.44 -4.56
CA MET A 62 -12.09 -6.46 -5.31
C MET A 62 -13.43 -6.81 -4.66
N ALA A 63 -13.53 -6.80 -3.33
CA ALA A 63 -14.80 -7.04 -2.63
C ALA A 63 -15.86 -5.94 -2.89
N PHE A 64 -15.43 -4.76 -3.33
CA PHE A 64 -16.32 -3.63 -3.68
C PHE A 64 -16.59 -3.52 -5.17
N MET A 65 -15.95 -4.34 -6.02
CA MET A 65 -16.29 -4.36 -7.44
C MET A 65 -17.59 -5.17 -7.61
N PRO A 66 -18.63 -4.63 -8.25
CA PRO A 66 -19.77 -5.45 -8.64
C PRO A 66 -19.26 -6.58 -9.53
N GLU A 67 -19.67 -7.82 -9.24
CA GLU A 67 -19.45 -8.92 -10.17
C GLU A 67 -19.99 -8.47 -11.53
N GLY A 68 -19.13 -8.55 -12.55
CA GLY A 68 -19.35 -7.88 -13.82
C GLY A 68 -20.77 -8.05 -14.36
N GLY A 69 -21.34 -6.94 -14.84
CA GLY A 69 -22.49 -6.96 -15.74
C GLY A 69 -22.11 -7.46 -17.13
#